data_AF-A0A937NAS9-F1
#
_entry.id   AF-A0A937NAS9-F1
#
_cell.length_a   1.000
_cell.length_b   1.000
_cell.length_c   1.000
_cell.angle_alpha   90.00
_cell.angle_beta   90.00
_cell.angle_gamma   90.00
#
_symmetry.space_group_name_H-M   'P 1'
#
loop_
_entity.id
_entity.type
_entity.pdbx_description
1 polymer ?
#
loop_
_entity_poly.entity_id
_entity_poly.type
_entity_poly.pdbx_seq_one_letter_code
_entity_poly.pdbx_strand_id
1 'polypeptide(L)'
;MTLFKALATVVGTAIGFGIVGTGIGAFLGKFCPDFFRVVMPPLRGVDNFDPLGLGIGLGLVNGLLWGLIVGVLVVAIVSGKEILMSRKDRRGDDQA
;
A
#
# COMPACT_ATOMS: atom_id res chain seq x y z
N MET A 1 -7.39 14.02 15.14
CA MET A 1 -7.55 12.57 14.91
C MET A 1 -7.11 11.83 16.17
N THR A 2 -7.83 10.79 16.59
CA THR A 2 -7.33 9.90 17.66
C THR A 2 -6.30 8.93 17.08
N LEU A 3 -5.30 8.53 17.87
CA LEU A 3 -4.26 7.58 17.45
C LEU A 3 -4.84 6.29 16.88
N PHE A 4 -5.94 5.81 17.48
CA PHE A 4 -6.65 4.61 17.04
C PHE A 4 -7.26 4.78 15.65
N LYS A 5 -7.84 5.94 15.34
CA LYS A 5 -8.37 6.24 14.00
C LYS A 5 -7.26 6.27 12.95
N ALA A 6 -6.12 6.88 13.27
CA ALA A 6 -4.96 6.95 12.38
C ALA A 6 -4.43 5.55 12.05
N LEU A 7 -4.22 4.71 13.08
CA LEU A 7 -3.80 3.32 12.91
C LEU A 7 -4.82 2.51 12.08
N ALA A 8 -6.11 2.66 12.37
CA ALA A 8 -7.17 1.99 11.62
C ALA A 8 -7.17 2.36 10.12
N THR A 9 -6.92 3.64 9.79
CA THR A 9 -6.77 4.05 8.38
C THR A 9 -5.58 3.40 7.70
N VAL A 10 -4.41 3.38 8.35
CA VAL A 10 -3.20 2.77 7.77
C VAL A 10 -3.37 1.27 7.56
N VAL A 11 -3.91 0.58 8.56
CA VAL A 11 -4.19 -0.87 8.48
C VAL A 11 -5.25 -1.14 7.41
N GLY A 12 -6.30 -0.34 7.33
CA GLY A 12 -7.35 -0.48 6.32
C GLY A 12 -6.83 -0.31 4.89
N THR A 13 -5.98 0.69 4.64
CA THR A 13 -5.39 0.90 3.31
C THR A 13 -4.36 -0.19 2.98
N ALA A 14 -3.56 -0.63 3.95
CA ALA A 14 -2.62 -1.73 3.77
C ALA A 14 -3.34 -3.03 3.38
N ILE A 15 -4.39 -3.41 4.10
CA ILE A 15 -5.19 -4.61 3.79
C ILE A 15 -5.88 -4.47 2.43
N GLY A 16 -6.51 -3.32 2.15
CA GLY A 16 -7.22 -3.09 0.88
C GLY A 16 -6.29 -3.23 -0.32
N PHE A 17 -5.14 -2.55 -0.31
CA PHE A 17 -4.14 -2.69 -1.37
C PHE A 17 -3.48 -4.07 -1.37
N GLY A 18 -3.31 -4.71 -0.21
CA GLY A 18 -2.82 -6.08 -0.09
C GLY A 18 -3.72 -7.08 -0.82
N ILE A 19 -5.04 -6.99 -0.66
CA ILE A 19 -6.01 -7.83 -1.35
C ILE A 19 -5.97 -7.58 -2.86
N VAL A 20 -5.99 -6.30 -3.27
CA VAL A 20 -5.95 -5.92 -4.70
C VAL A 20 -4.64 -6.37 -5.34
N GLY A 21 -3.51 -6.13 -4.68
CA GLY A 21 -2.18 -6.54 -5.12
C GLY A 21 -2.06 -8.06 -5.23
N THR A 22 -2.60 -8.80 -4.25
CA THR A 22 -2.66 -10.26 -4.30
C THR A 22 -3.51 -10.75 -5.47
N GLY A 23 -4.66 -10.12 -5.73
CA GLY A 23 -5.52 -10.44 -6.87
C GLY A 23 -4.81 -10.23 -8.21
N ILE A 24 -4.14 -9.08 -8.38
CA ILE A 24 -3.36 -8.77 -9.58
C ILE A 24 -2.19 -9.75 -9.73
N GLY A 25 -1.48 -10.05 -8.63
CA GLY A 25 -0.37 -10.99 -8.61
C GLY A 25 -0.79 -12.42 -8.95
N ALA A 26 -1.91 -12.90 -8.40
CA ALA A 26 -2.48 -14.20 -8.73
C ALA A 26 -2.95 -14.26 -10.20
N PHE A 27 -3.52 -13.16 -10.70
CA PHE A 27 -3.92 -13.05 -12.10
C PHE A 27 -2.71 -13.14 -13.04
N LEU A 28 -1.65 -12.39 -12.76
CA LEU A 28 -0.40 -12.46 -13.53
C LEU A 28 0.25 -13.85 -13.43
N GLY A 29 0.25 -14.46 -12.24
CA GLY A 29 0.78 -15.82 -12.02
C GLY A 29 0.04 -16.88 -12.82
N LYS A 30 -1.28 -16.73 -12.99
CA LYS A 30 -2.14 -17.67 -13.71
C LYS A 30 -2.12 -17.46 -15.22
N PHE A 31 -2.18 -16.21 -15.70
CA PHE A 31 -2.39 -15.89 -17.12
C PHE A 31 -1.10 -15.49 -17.85
N CYS A 32 -0.10 -14.97 -17.14
CA CYS A 32 1.17 -14.53 -17.73
C CYS A 32 2.38 -15.11 -16.98
N PRO A 33 2.52 -16.45 -16.87
CA PRO A 33 3.63 -17.07 -16.13
C PRO A 33 5.00 -16.73 -16.72
N ASP A 34 5.09 -16.55 -18.05
CA ASP A 34 6.32 -16.15 -18.73
C ASP A 34 6.75 -14.71 -18.43
N PHE A 35 5.84 -13.85 -17.96
CA PHE A 35 6.19 -12.50 -17.51
C PHE A 35 7.22 -12.53 -16.38
N PHE A 36 7.05 -13.44 -15.41
CA PHE A 36 7.99 -13.59 -14.30
C PHE A 36 9.36 -14.09 -14.77
N ARG A 37 9.41 -14.97 -15.77
CA ARG A 37 10.68 -15.46 -16.35
C ARG A 37 11.40 -14.37 -17.14
N VAL A 38 10.67 -13.47 -17.80
CA VAL A 38 11.27 -12.36 -18.53
C VAL A 38 11.78 -11.27 -17.57
N VAL A 39 10.95 -10.91 -16.58
CA VAL A 39 11.21 -9.82 -15.62
C VAL A 39 12.23 -10.20 -14.56
N MET A 40 12.33 -11.48 -14.20
CA MET A 40 13.34 -11.98 -13.27
C MET A 40 14.31 -12.91 -14.01
N PRO A 41 15.45 -12.37 -14.49
CA PRO A 41 16.50 -13.15 -15.14
C PRO A 41 16.94 -14.41 -14.37
N PRO A 42 17.00 -14.44 -13.02
CA PRO A 42 17.38 -15.65 -12.26
C PRO A 42 16.36 -16.80 -12.39
N LEU A 43 15.13 -16.52 -12.79
CA LEU A 43 14.08 -17.53 -12.97
C LEU A 43 14.07 -18.13 -14.38
N ARG A 44 14.95 -17.66 -15.28
CA ARG A 44 15.11 -18.24 -16.63
C ARG A 44 15.82 -19.59 -16.51
N GLY A 45 15.05 -20.68 -16.64
CA GLY A 45 15.57 -22.05 -16.64
C GLY A 45 15.29 -22.86 -15.37
N VAL A 46 14.43 -22.36 -14.47
CA VAL A 46 13.97 -23.14 -13.31
C VAL A 46 12.80 -24.04 -13.74
N ASP A 47 13.03 -25.36 -13.75
CA ASP A 47 12.04 -26.35 -14.20
C ASP A 47 10.85 -26.51 -13.25
N ASN A 48 11.05 -26.27 -11.95
CA ASN A 48 10.01 -26.37 -10.90
C ASN A 48 9.49 -24.99 -10.44
N PHE A 49 9.36 -24.04 -11.36
CA PHE A 49 8.87 -22.71 -11.03
C PHE A 49 7.35 -22.70 -10.84
N ASP A 50 6.86 -22.29 -9.67
CA ASP A 50 5.44 -22.01 -9.42
C ASP A 50 5.13 -20.52 -9.63
N PRO A 51 4.67 -20.11 -10.83
CA PRO A 51 4.35 -18.72 -11.14
C PRO A 51 3.17 -18.19 -10.33
N LEU A 52 2.27 -19.07 -9.87
CA LEU A 52 1.09 -18.68 -9.13
C LEU A 52 1.45 -18.30 -7.71
N GLY A 53 2.22 -19.15 -7.01
CA GLY A 53 2.73 -18.87 -5.68
C GLY A 53 3.61 -17.62 -5.65
N LEU A 54 4.49 -17.46 -6.64
CA LEU A 54 5.34 -16.27 -6.76
C LEU A 54 4.51 -15.01 -7.03
N GLY A 55 3.53 -15.09 -7.93
CA GLY A 55 2.62 -13.99 -8.23
C GLY A 55 1.81 -13.54 -7.02
N ILE A 56 1.25 -14.48 -6.25
CA ILE A 56 0.54 -14.19 -5.00
C ILE A 56 1.47 -13.49 -4.00
N GLY A 57 2.68 -14.03 -3.78
CA GLY A 57 3.65 -13.46 -2.84
C GLY A 57 4.08 -12.05 -3.22
N LEU A 58 4.47 -11.83 -4.48
CA LEU A 58 4.82 -10.50 -4.99
C LEU A 58 3.65 -9.53 -4.94
N GLY A 59 2.46 -10.00 -5.33
CA GLY A 59 1.23 -9.21 -5.29
C GLY A 59 0.90 -8.75 -3.89
N LEU A 60 0.98 -9.65 -2.91
CA LEU A 60 0.72 -9.34 -1.50
C LEU A 60 1.75 -8.36 -0.95
N VAL A 61 3.05 -8.61 -1.15
CA VAL A 61 4.11 -7.75 -0.62
C VAL A 61 4.04 -6.35 -1.23
N ASN A 62 3.89 -6.24 -2.55
CA ASN A 62 3.77 -4.94 -3.21
C ASN A 62 2.47 -4.23 -2.82
N GLY A 63 1.36 -4.96 -2.73
CA GLY A 63 0.08 -4.43 -2.28
C GLY A 63 0.16 -3.87 -0.86
N LEU A 64 0.73 -4.62 0.09
CA LEU A 64 0.93 -4.16 1.47
C LEU A 64 1.87 -2.96 1.53
N LEU A 65 2.97 -2.96 0.78
CA LEU A 65 3.95 -1.87 0.77
C LEU A 65 3.30 -0.56 0.27
N TRP A 66 2.64 -0.60 -0.88
CA TRP A 66 1.95 0.58 -1.43
C TRP A 66 0.78 1.02 -0.56
N GLY A 67 0.01 0.07 -0.02
CA GLY A 67 -1.09 0.37 0.90
C GLY A 67 -0.64 1.02 2.20
N LEU A 68 0.54 0.64 2.71
CA LEU A 68 1.17 1.27 3.87
C LEU A 68 1.62 2.70 3.55
N ILE A 69 2.32 2.90 2.42
CA ILE A 69 2.79 4.23 1.98
C ILE A 69 1.60 5.18 1.81
N VAL A 70 0.55 4.76 1.10
CA VAL A 70 -0.66 5.56 0.90
C VAL A 70 -1.37 5.82 2.23
N GLY A 71 -1.48 4.83 3.10
CA GLY A 71 -2.07 4.99 4.43
C GLY A 71 -1.36 6.04 5.28
N VAL A 72 -0.03 5.96 5.35
CA VAL A 72 0.81 6.93 6.08
C VAL A 72 0.67 8.32 5.47
N LEU A 73 0.67 8.44 4.14
CA LEU A 73 0.51 9.72 3.44
C LEU A 73 -0.84 10.38 3.77
N VAL A 74 -1.93 9.61 3.74
CA VAL A 74 -3.27 10.09 4.09
C VAL A 74 -3.30 10.58 5.54
N VAL A 75 -2.77 9.79 6.48
CA VAL A 75 -2.70 10.19 7.90
C VAL A 75 -1.86 11.45 8.08
N ALA A 76 -0.73 11.57 7.39
CA ALA A 76 0.14 12.75 7.45
C ALA A 76 -0.59 14.01 6.94
N ILE A 77 -1.32 13.91 5.82
CA ILE A 77 -2.08 15.03 5.25
C ILE A 77 -3.20 15.44 6.20
N VAL A 78 -3.98 14.49 6.72
CA VAL A 78 -5.10 14.77 7.62
C VAL A 78 -4.61 15.41 8.92
N SER A 79 -3.55 14.84 9.53
CA SER A 79 -2.97 15.37 10.76
C SER A 79 -2.34 16.75 10.54
N GLY A 80 -1.69 16.96 9.40
CA GLY A 80 -1.14 18.26 9.01
C GLY A 80 -2.23 19.33 8.84
N LYS A 81 -3.37 18.98 8.24
CA LYS A 81 -4.51 19.89 8.11
C LYS A 81 -5.09 20.29 9.47
N GLU A 82 -5.21 19.36 10.41
CA GLU A 82 -5.68 19.67 11.77
C GLU A 82 -4.74 20.64 12.50
N ILE A 83 -3.42 20.44 12.38
CA ILE A 83 -2.42 21.33 12.97
C ILE A 83 -2.49 22.73 12.34
N LEU A 84 -2.62 22.81 11.01
CA LEU A 84 -2.71 24.08 10.29
C LEU A 84 -3.98 24.85 10.66
N MET A 85 -5.13 24.16 10.79
CA MET A 85 -6.38 24.79 11.20
C MET A 85 -6.29 25.32 12.64
N SER A 86 -5.73 24.55 13.57
CA SER A 86 -5.57 24.98 14.96
C SER A 86 -4.64 26.21 15.10
N ARG A 87 -3.62 26.35 14.23
CA ARG A 87 -2.76 27.54 14.19
C ARG A 87 -3.48 28.78 13.67
N LYS A 88 -4.41 28.61 12.72
CA LYS A 88 -5.17 29.72 12.14
C LYS A 88 -6.17 30.30 13.13
N ASP A 89 -6.82 29.44 13.92
CA ASP A 89 -7.83 29.83 14.91
C ASP A 89 -7.23 30.71 16.02
N ARG A 90 -6.09 30.32 16.59
CA ARG A 90 -5.40 31.12 17.63
C ARG A 90 -4.99 32.52 17.14
N ARG A 91 -4.62 32.66 15.88
CA ARG A 91 -4.27 33.97 15.28
C ARG A 91 -5.48 34.89 15.11
N GLY A 92 -6.70 34.34 15.05
CA GLY A 92 -7.94 35.12 14.97
C GLY A 92 -8.33 35.71 16.32
N ASP A 93 -8.19 34.93 17.40
CA ASP A 93 -8.49 35.38 18.77
C ASP A 93 -7.53 36.47 19.26
N ASP A 94 -6.25 36.42 18.86
CA ASP A 94 -5.27 37.46 19.23
C ASP A 94 -5.52 38.82 18.52
N GLN A 95 -6.44 38.88 17.54
CA GLN A 95 -6.74 40.07 16.74
C GLN A 95 -8.14 40.66 17.00
N ALA A 96 -8.95 40.03 17.86
CA ALA A 96 -10.29 40.48 18.25
C ALA A 96 -10.26 41.17 19.62
#